data_AF-A0A7H1MAZ6-F1
#
_entry.id   AF-A0A7H1MAZ6-F1
#
_cell.length_a   1.000
_cell.length_b   1.000
_cell.length_c   1.000
_cell.angle_alpha   90.00
_cell.angle_beta   90.00
_cell.angle_gamma   90.00
#
_symmetry.space_group_name_H-M   'P 1'
#
loop_
_entity.id
_entity.type
_entity.pdbx_description
1 polymer ?
#
loop_
_entity_poly.entity_id
_entity_poly.type
_entity_poly.pdbx_seq_one_letter_code
_entity_poly.pdbx_strand_id
1 'polypeptide(L)'
;MQHYVVLINPECEEAQRISNNLAETVFPYRNNLSLIQEIAGYLLSQGFPSEAVSEEWLMPLDAFMRALNNEETGLSKSENFYAAHIAWAYSEHPRNIAGALEDICYLLKETQWDPGNVDMKIYDFTSADMEWLYSRHKSAIIQWQSDKGLTLDDLDFYLENVLDKSPHILWEVVYRWALQLVKHS
;
A
#
# COMPACT_ATOMS: atom_id res chain seq x y z
N MET A 1 2.57 -5.94 7.25
CA MET A 1 2.41 -4.88 8.28
C MET A 1 3.80 -4.43 8.71
N GLN A 2 4.04 -3.13 8.79
CA GLN A 2 5.30 -2.52 9.25
C GLN A 2 5.05 -1.77 10.57
N HIS A 3 6.06 -1.69 11.43
CA HIS A 3 5.94 -1.04 12.74
C HIS A 3 6.82 0.19 12.82
N TYR A 4 6.26 1.26 13.37
CA TYR A 4 6.91 2.55 13.52
C TYR A 4 6.79 3.05 14.95
N VAL A 5 7.72 3.93 15.31
CA VAL A 5 7.63 4.76 16.50
C VAL A 5 7.53 6.20 16.03
N VAL A 6 6.53 6.91 16.55
CA VAL A 6 6.36 8.35 16.35
C VAL A 6 6.68 9.07 17.64
N LEU A 7 7.63 10.01 17.57
CA LEU A 7 7.92 10.94 18.65
C LEU A 7 6.94 12.10 18.57
N ILE A 8 6.36 12.47 19.70
CA ILE A 8 5.43 13.59 19.79
C ILE A 8 6.22 14.84 20.12
N ASN A 9 5.87 15.96 19.47
CA ASN A 9 6.49 17.25 19.71
C ASN A 9 6.53 17.55 21.22
N PRO A 10 7.72 17.73 21.84
CA PRO A 10 7.82 17.99 23.28
C PRO A 10 7.21 19.34 23.70
N GLU A 11 7.10 20.28 22.77
CA GLU A 11 6.44 21.58 22.95
C GLU A 11 4.90 21.47 22.95
N CYS A 12 4.35 20.30 22.60
CA CYS A 12 2.91 20.08 22.63
C CYS A 12 2.45 19.76 24.07
N GLU A 13 1.60 20.63 24.63
CA GLU A 13 1.04 20.43 25.99
C GLU A 13 0.27 19.10 26.12
N GLU A 14 -0.32 18.61 25.04
CA GLU A 14 -1.10 17.37 25.01
C GLU A 14 -0.29 16.12 24.64
N ALA A 15 1.05 16.22 24.58
CA ALA A 15 1.92 15.16 24.06
C ALA A 15 1.68 13.78 24.71
N GLN A 16 1.45 13.75 26.03
CA GLN A 16 1.12 12.50 26.74
C GLN A 16 -0.22 11.90 26.29
N ARG A 17 -1.25 12.74 26.13
CA ARG A 17 -2.58 12.30 25.71
C ARG A 17 -2.55 11.78 24.27
N ILE A 18 -1.81 12.48 23.41
CA ILE A 18 -1.59 12.11 22.02
C ILE A 18 -0.85 10.76 21.93
N SER A 19 0.24 10.60 22.68
CA SER A 19 1.00 9.35 22.73
C SER A 19 0.12 8.18 23.17
N ASN A 20 -0.68 8.36 24.22
CA ASN A 20 -1.62 7.33 24.68
C ASN A 20 -2.73 7.04 23.67
N ASN A 21 -3.19 8.03 22.91
CA ASN A 21 -4.23 7.86 21.90
C ASN A 21 -3.73 7.16 20.63
N LEU A 22 -2.46 7.35 20.30
CA LEU A 22 -1.80 6.70 19.17
C LEU A 22 -1.28 5.30 19.51
N ALA A 23 -1.03 5.00 20.79
CA ALA A 23 -0.54 3.71 21.23
C ALA A 23 -1.41 2.56 20.68
N GLU A 24 -0.76 1.59 20.05
CA GLU A 24 -1.39 0.39 19.47
C GLU A 24 -2.38 0.66 18.32
N THR A 25 -2.37 1.88 17.76
CA THR A 25 -3.18 2.21 16.59
C THR A 25 -2.60 1.58 15.32
N VAL A 26 -3.48 1.00 14.51
CA VAL A 26 -3.15 0.44 13.20
C VAL A 26 -3.68 1.38 12.12
N PHE A 27 -2.77 1.97 11.35
CA PHE A 27 -3.10 2.81 10.21
C PHE A 27 -3.16 1.97 8.94
N PRO A 28 -4.18 2.16 8.08
CA PRO A 28 -4.21 1.53 6.77
C PRO A 28 -3.22 2.23 5.83
N TYR A 29 -2.55 1.44 4.99
CA TYR A 29 -1.76 1.97 3.89
C TYR A 29 -2.66 2.51 2.78
N ARG A 30 -2.39 3.74 2.32
CA ARG A 30 -3.04 4.37 1.16
C ARG A 30 -1.99 5.08 0.32
N ASN A 31 -1.98 4.88 -0.99
CA ASN A 31 -0.90 5.42 -1.85
C ASN A 31 -0.94 6.93 -2.05
N ASN A 32 -2.07 7.56 -1.78
CA ASN A 32 -2.23 9.00 -1.88
C ASN A 32 -1.88 9.74 -0.59
N LEU A 33 -1.57 9.02 0.50
CA LEU A 33 -1.27 9.61 1.81
C LEU A 33 -0.02 8.96 2.40
N SER A 34 0.93 9.78 2.83
CA SER A 34 2.03 9.28 3.65
C SER A 34 1.51 8.87 5.03
N LEU A 35 2.24 7.99 5.73
CA LEU A 35 1.88 7.57 7.09
C LEU A 35 1.69 8.78 8.02
N ILE A 36 2.51 9.83 7.87
CA ILE A 36 2.37 11.03 8.69
C ILE A 36 1.06 11.78 8.41
N GLN A 37 0.59 11.79 7.16
CA GLN A 37 -0.69 12.41 6.79
C GLN A 37 -1.88 11.62 7.36
N GLU A 38 -1.78 10.29 7.39
CA GLU A 38 -2.78 9.43 8.05
C GLU A 38 -2.82 9.68 9.56
N ILE A 39 -1.67 9.78 10.22
CA ILE A 39 -1.58 10.09 11.66
C ILE A 39 -2.14 11.49 11.93
N ALA A 40 -1.72 12.51 11.18
CA ALA A 40 -2.18 13.89 11.34
C ALA A 40 -3.70 14.00 11.13
N GLY A 41 -4.25 13.34 10.11
CA GLY A 41 -5.70 13.29 9.88
C GLY A 41 -6.46 12.60 11.01
N TYR A 42 -5.91 11.52 11.56
CA TYR A 42 -6.47 10.85 12.74
C TYR A 42 -6.47 11.76 13.96
N LEU A 43 -5.34 12.43 14.26
CA LEU A 43 -5.25 13.38 15.38
C LEU A 43 -6.29 14.50 15.27
N LEU A 44 -6.42 15.11 14.10
CA LEU A 44 -7.44 16.14 13.86
C LEU A 44 -8.86 15.60 14.08
N SER A 45 -9.14 14.36 13.67
CA SER A 45 -10.44 13.73 13.90
C SER A 45 -10.76 13.49 15.39
N GLN A 46 -9.73 13.37 16.22
CA GLN A 46 -9.82 13.23 17.67
C GLN A 46 -9.75 14.57 18.42
N GLY A 47 -9.61 15.69 17.70
CA GLY A 47 -9.51 17.04 18.27
C GLY A 47 -8.10 17.42 18.76
N PHE A 48 -7.06 16.68 18.34
CA PHE A 48 -5.67 17.00 18.64
C PHE A 48 -5.01 17.79 17.50
N PRO A 49 -3.97 18.59 17.79
CA PRO A 49 -3.23 19.33 16.77
C PRO A 49 -2.44 18.39 15.85
N SER A 50 -2.56 18.60 14.53
CA SER A 50 -1.81 17.83 13.52
C SER A 50 -0.31 18.05 13.58
N GLU A 51 0.13 19.22 14.04
CA GLU A 51 1.53 19.65 14.12
C GLU A 51 2.29 18.98 15.26
N ALA A 52 1.60 18.17 16.08
CA ALA A 52 2.22 17.38 17.14
C ALA A 52 3.12 16.25 16.59
N VAL A 53 3.01 15.94 15.29
CA VAL A 53 3.79 14.89 14.62
C VAL A 53 4.42 15.43 13.33
N SER A 54 5.59 14.92 12.96
CA SER A 54 6.28 15.27 11.70
C SER A 54 7.03 14.04 11.13
N GLU A 55 7.43 14.11 9.85
CA GLU A 55 8.21 13.02 9.23
C GLU A 55 9.57 12.82 9.89
N GLU A 56 10.20 13.89 10.37
CA GLU A 56 11.49 13.85 11.05
C GLU A 56 11.42 13.08 12.39
N TRP A 57 10.22 12.94 12.93
CA TRP A 57 9.95 12.29 14.21
C TRP A 57 9.30 10.92 14.06
N LEU A 58 9.19 10.43 12.83
CA LEU A 58 8.67 9.11 12.50
C LEU A 58 9.82 8.20 12.11
N MET A 59 9.95 7.04 12.76
CA MET A 59 11.01 6.10 12.44
C MET A 59 10.56 4.64 12.50
N PRO A 60 11.16 3.76 11.67
CA PRO A 60 10.96 2.32 11.80
C PRO A 60 11.35 1.82 13.20
N LEU A 61 10.59 0.86 13.74
CA LEU A 61 10.80 0.33 15.09
C LEU A 61 12.22 -0.23 15.28
N ASP A 62 12.80 -0.88 14.28
CA ASP A 62 14.15 -1.43 14.33
C ASP A 62 15.24 -0.34 14.35
N ALA A 63 15.01 0.79 13.68
CA ALA A 63 15.89 1.95 13.73
C ALA A 63 15.84 2.62 15.11
N PHE A 64 14.64 2.76 15.68
CA PHE A 64 14.43 3.29 17.02
C PHE A 64 15.13 2.45 18.09
N MET A 65 14.96 1.12 18.05
CA MET A 65 15.60 0.22 19.01
C MET A 65 17.14 0.27 18.92
N ARG A 66 17.69 0.44 17.71
CA ARG A 66 19.14 0.65 17.52
C ARG A 66 19.60 1.97 18.15
N ALA A 67 18.87 3.06 17.92
CA ALA A 67 19.19 4.36 18.47
C ALA A 67 19.06 4.39 20.01
N LEU A 68 18.14 3.61 20.60
CA LEU A 68 18.03 3.44 22.05
C LEU A 68 19.22 2.68 22.62
N ASN A 69 19.62 1.58 21.99
CA ASN A 69 20.74 0.77 22.45
C ASN A 69 22.09 1.49 22.36
N ASN A 70 22.19 2.50 21.49
CA ASN A 70 23.38 3.33 21.32
C ASN A 70 23.35 4.61 22.18
N GLU A 71 22.36 4.80 23.04
CA GLU A 71 22.12 6.04 23.82
C GLU A 71 21.95 7.31 22.96
N GLU A 72 21.68 7.17 21.65
CA GLU A 72 21.50 8.28 20.72
C GLU A 72 20.12 8.94 20.86
N THR A 73 19.15 8.22 21.43
CA THR A 73 17.79 8.71 21.68
C THR A 73 17.62 9.03 23.15
N GLY A 74 17.86 10.30 23.51
CA GLY A 74 17.67 10.82 24.87
C GLY A 74 16.21 10.88 25.33
N LEU A 75 15.51 9.75 25.36
CA LEU A 75 14.12 9.69 25.85
C LEU A 75 14.12 9.74 27.38
N SER A 76 14.04 10.95 27.93
CA SER A 76 13.74 11.14 29.35
C SER A 76 12.30 11.59 29.55
N LYS A 77 11.58 10.89 30.44
CA LYS A 77 10.26 11.35 30.94
C LYS A 77 10.35 12.71 31.65
N SER A 78 11.53 13.10 32.15
CA SER A 78 11.72 14.41 32.77
C SER A 78 11.79 15.56 31.76
N GLU A 79 11.92 15.26 30.47
CA GLU A 79 12.08 16.23 29.38
C GLU A 79 10.88 16.24 28.41
N ASN A 80 9.73 15.72 28.84
CA ASN A 80 8.49 15.71 28.06
C ASN A 80 8.55 14.93 26.73
N PHE A 81 9.53 14.03 26.56
CA PHE A 81 9.62 13.16 25.39
C PHE A 81 8.60 12.01 25.48
N TYR A 82 7.53 12.10 24.70
CA TYR A 82 6.56 11.03 24.54
C TYR A 82 6.69 10.39 23.16
N ALA A 83 6.53 9.07 23.12
CA ALA A 83 6.57 8.28 21.90
C ALA A 83 5.34 7.37 21.84
N ALA A 84 4.88 7.03 20.64
CA ALA A 84 3.86 6.02 20.45
C ALA A 84 4.34 4.97 19.44
N HIS A 85 4.04 3.71 19.74
CA HIS A 85 4.17 2.62 18.78
C HIS A 85 2.88 2.55 17.96
N ILE A 86 3.07 2.45 16.64
CA ILE A 86 1.99 2.32 15.68
C ILE A 86 2.33 1.22 14.67
N ALA A 87 1.29 0.67 14.03
CA ALA A 87 1.45 -0.25 12.92
C ALA A 87 0.90 0.37 11.64
N TRP A 88 1.64 0.21 10.54
CA TRP A 88 1.18 0.54 9.20
C TRP A 88 0.86 -0.74 8.44
N ALA A 89 -0.43 -0.97 8.23
CA ALA A 89 -0.95 -2.20 7.64
C ALA A 89 -1.30 -1.98 6.17
N TYR A 90 -0.58 -2.70 5.30
CA TYR A 90 -1.00 -2.93 3.93
C TYR A 90 -2.26 -3.80 3.98
N SER A 91 -3.40 -3.28 3.50
CA SER A 91 -4.65 -4.04 3.55
C SER A 91 -4.57 -5.23 2.58
N GLU A 92 -4.73 -6.44 3.10
CA GLU A 92 -5.09 -7.59 2.29
C GLU A 92 -6.62 -7.54 2.04
N HIS A 93 -7.03 -6.90 0.93
CA HIS A 93 -8.39 -6.84 0.31
C HIS A 93 -9.38 -5.72 0.70
N PRO A 94 -10.36 -5.34 -0.16
CA PRO A 94 -10.32 -5.13 -1.61
C PRO A 94 -10.81 -3.69 -1.90
N ARG A 95 -9.97 -2.69 -1.66
CA ARG A 95 -9.95 -1.47 -2.47
C ARG A 95 -8.53 -1.29 -3.00
N ASN A 96 -8.05 -2.37 -3.62
CA ASN A 96 -6.68 -2.56 -4.09
C ASN A 96 -6.43 -1.88 -5.46
N ILE A 97 -7.20 -0.87 -5.82
CA ILE A 97 -6.93 -0.11 -7.06
C ILE A 97 -5.61 0.66 -6.89
N ALA A 98 -5.37 1.17 -5.69
CA ALA A 98 -4.14 1.84 -5.35
C ALA A 98 -2.99 0.81 -5.50
N GLY A 99 -2.87 -0.18 -4.60
CA GLY A 99 -1.80 -1.21 -4.64
C GLY A 99 -1.54 -1.90 -5.98
N ALA A 100 -2.59 -2.14 -6.77
CA ALA A 100 -2.46 -2.75 -8.09
C ALA A 100 -1.80 -1.83 -9.11
N LEU A 101 -2.15 -0.53 -9.10
CA LEU A 101 -1.57 0.43 -10.02
C LEU A 101 -0.08 0.63 -9.75
N GLU A 102 0.36 0.66 -8.48
CA GLU A 102 1.81 0.77 -8.22
C GLU A 102 2.56 -0.51 -8.55
N ASP A 103 1.98 -1.69 -8.32
CA ASP A 103 2.59 -2.96 -8.74
C ASP A 103 2.75 -3.00 -10.28
N ILE A 104 1.77 -2.50 -11.05
CA ILE A 104 1.87 -2.37 -12.51
C ILE A 104 2.92 -1.31 -12.91
N CYS A 105 2.90 -0.13 -12.30
CA CYS A 105 3.89 0.93 -12.54
C CYS A 105 5.31 0.48 -12.18
N TYR A 106 5.47 -0.35 -11.15
CA TYR A 106 6.74 -0.92 -10.74
C TYR A 106 7.29 -1.87 -11.81
N LEU A 107 6.45 -2.69 -12.42
CA LEU A 107 6.85 -3.54 -13.55
C LEU A 107 7.19 -2.70 -14.80
N LEU A 108 6.50 -1.58 -14.99
CA LEU A 108 6.77 -0.64 -16.08
C LEU A 108 7.93 0.33 -15.82
N LYS A 109 8.52 0.36 -14.61
CA LYS A 109 9.44 1.45 -14.18
C LYS A 109 10.68 1.63 -15.05
N GLU A 110 11.16 0.56 -15.69
CA GLU A 110 12.32 0.59 -16.57
C GLU A 110 11.92 0.75 -18.05
N THR A 111 10.62 0.78 -18.34
CA THR A 111 10.06 0.98 -19.67
C THR A 111 9.63 2.43 -19.84
N GLN A 112 9.97 3.03 -20.98
CA GLN A 112 9.36 4.29 -21.37
C GLN A 112 7.95 3.98 -21.86
N TRP A 113 6.95 4.25 -21.01
CA TRP A 113 5.54 4.04 -21.34
C TRP A 113 4.78 5.37 -21.35
N ASP A 114 3.76 5.43 -22.20
CA ASP A 114 2.83 6.54 -22.35
C ASP A 114 1.44 6.00 -22.76
N PRO A 115 0.38 6.83 -22.75
CA PRO A 115 -0.97 6.37 -23.07
C PRO A 115 -1.13 5.72 -24.45
N GLY A 116 -0.23 5.99 -25.40
CA GLY A 116 -0.23 5.45 -26.75
C GLY A 116 0.51 4.12 -26.93
N ASN A 117 1.25 3.65 -25.92
CA ASN A 117 2.03 2.40 -26.01
C ASN A 117 1.89 1.46 -24.79
N VAL A 118 1.15 1.88 -23.76
CA VAL A 118 1.02 1.12 -22.51
C VAL A 118 0.39 -0.27 -22.68
N ASP A 119 -0.47 -0.42 -23.69
CA ASP A 119 -1.05 -1.70 -24.08
C ASP A 119 0.00 -2.71 -24.54
N MET A 120 0.94 -2.29 -25.39
CA MET A 120 2.09 -3.12 -25.78
C MET A 120 3.01 -3.38 -24.60
N LYS A 121 3.28 -2.38 -23.76
CA LYS A 121 4.19 -2.54 -22.62
C LYS A 121 3.69 -3.52 -21.57
N ILE A 122 2.39 -3.51 -21.27
CA ILE A 122 1.80 -4.52 -20.41
C ILE A 122 1.83 -5.88 -21.11
N TYR A 123 1.55 -5.94 -22.42
CA TYR A 123 1.60 -7.19 -23.19
C TYR A 123 3.02 -7.83 -23.26
N ASP A 124 4.08 -7.02 -23.12
CA ASP A 124 5.46 -7.49 -23.07
C ASP A 124 5.88 -8.09 -21.71
N PHE A 125 5.02 -8.02 -20.69
CA PHE A 125 5.31 -8.63 -19.39
C PHE A 125 5.51 -10.15 -19.51
N THR A 126 6.39 -10.68 -18.66
CA THR A 126 6.69 -12.11 -18.65
C THR A 126 5.56 -12.91 -17.99
N SER A 127 5.50 -14.21 -18.25
CA SER A 127 4.57 -15.08 -17.52
C SER A 127 4.79 -15.04 -16.00
N ALA A 128 6.03 -14.83 -15.55
CA ALA A 128 6.33 -14.66 -14.12
C ALA A 128 5.73 -13.38 -13.55
N ASP A 129 5.77 -12.28 -14.30
CA ASP A 129 5.14 -11.01 -13.90
C ASP A 129 3.62 -11.17 -13.78
N MET A 130 3.01 -11.98 -14.66
CA MET A 130 1.58 -12.26 -14.62
C MET A 130 1.13 -13.13 -13.48
N GLU A 131 1.87 -14.21 -13.24
CA GLU A 131 1.61 -15.06 -12.09
C GLU A 131 1.80 -14.28 -10.80
N TRP A 132 2.81 -13.39 -10.75
CA TRP A 132 3.05 -12.52 -9.61
C TRP A 132 1.89 -11.53 -9.40
N LEU A 133 1.46 -10.80 -10.44
CA LEU A 133 0.31 -9.89 -10.37
C LEU A 133 -0.97 -10.64 -9.97
N TYR A 134 -1.23 -11.79 -10.59
CA TYR A 134 -2.39 -12.62 -10.26
C TYR A 134 -2.37 -13.08 -8.82
N SER A 135 -1.22 -13.57 -8.32
CA SER A 135 -1.10 -14.06 -6.95
C SER A 135 -1.41 -12.98 -5.91
N ARG A 136 -0.99 -11.73 -6.15
CA ARG A 136 -1.18 -10.60 -5.23
C ARG A 136 -2.57 -9.98 -5.32
N HIS A 137 -3.16 -9.95 -6.53
CA HIS A 137 -4.41 -9.24 -6.79
C HIS A 137 -5.56 -10.16 -7.19
N LYS A 138 -5.44 -11.47 -6.94
CA LYS A 138 -6.42 -12.51 -7.30
C LYS A 138 -7.87 -12.09 -7.03
N SER A 139 -8.15 -11.65 -5.81
CA SER A 139 -9.51 -11.28 -5.42
C SER A 139 -10.03 -10.04 -6.16
N ALA A 140 -9.15 -9.06 -6.45
CA ALA A 140 -9.53 -7.87 -7.22
C ALA A 140 -9.79 -8.21 -8.69
N ILE A 141 -9.00 -9.12 -9.26
CA ILE A 141 -9.16 -9.62 -10.63
C ILE A 141 -10.47 -10.42 -10.75
N ILE A 142 -10.75 -11.33 -9.82
CA ILE A 142 -12.00 -12.12 -9.80
C ILE A 142 -13.22 -11.21 -9.63
N GLN A 143 -13.14 -10.22 -8.73
CA GLN A 143 -14.20 -9.26 -8.53
C GLN A 143 -14.43 -8.42 -9.79
N TRP A 144 -13.36 -7.90 -10.40
CA TRP A 144 -13.42 -7.17 -11.67
C TRP A 144 -14.10 -7.99 -12.78
N GLN A 145 -13.69 -9.26 -12.93
CA GLN A 145 -14.26 -10.16 -13.91
C GLN A 145 -15.77 -10.34 -13.67
N SER A 146 -16.15 -10.52 -12.41
CA SER A 146 -17.56 -10.68 -11.99
C SER A 146 -18.37 -9.41 -12.23
N ASP A 147 -17.84 -8.24 -11.87
CA ASP A 147 -18.50 -6.93 -12.03
C ASP A 147 -18.72 -6.57 -13.50
N LYS A 148 -17.80 -7.01 -14.37
CA LYS A 148 -17.91 -6.84 -15.82
C LYS A 148 -18.78 -7.91 -16.49
N GLY A 149 -19.19 -8.95 -15.76
CA GLY A 149 -19.92 -10.09 -16.30
C GLY A 149 -19.12 -10.89 -17.34
N LEU A 150 -17.78 -10.85 -17.26
CA LEU A 150 -16.90 -11.49 -18.24
C LEU A 150 -16.89 -13.00 -18.05
N THR A 151 -17.34 -13.71 -19.07
CA THR A 151 -17.24 -15.16 -19.19
C THR A 151 -15.92 -15.56 -19.84
N LEU A 152 -15.62 -16.87 -19.86
CA LEU A 152 -14.47 -17.39 -20.60
C LEU A 152 -14.62 -17.14 -22.12
N ASP A 153 -15.85 -17.16 -22.63
CA ASP A 153 -16.14 -16.89 -24.03
C ASP A 153 -15.79 -15.43 -24.41
N ASP A 154 -15.98 -14.46 -23.50
CA ASP A 154 -15.61 -13.05 -23.70
C ASP A 154 -14.07 -12.83 -23.74
N LEU A 155 -13.32 -13.85 -23.34
CA LEU A 155 -11.85 -13.90 -23.40
C LEU A 155 -11.37 -14.77 -24.56
N ASP A 156 -12.25 -15.16 -25.49
CA ASP A 156 -11.97 -16.07 -26.62
C ASP A 156 -11.54 -17.49 -26.18
N PHE A 157 -11.94 -17.93 -24.98
CA PHE A 157 -11.65 -19.27 -24.47
C PHE A 157 -12.92 -20.10 -24.28
N TYR A 158 -13.01 -21.19 -25.03
CA TYR A 158 -14.04 -22.21 -24.84
C TYR A 158 -13.61 -23.23 -23.79
N LEU A 159 -14.56 -23.98 -23.21
CA LEU A 159 -14.31 -24.98 -22.16
C LEU A 159 -13.25 -26.02 -22.57
N GLU A 160 -13.22 -26.37 -23.85
CA GLU A 160 -12.24 -27.26 -24.49
C GLU A 160 -10.80 -26.70 -24.45
N ASN A 161 -10.63 -25.38 -24.40
CA ASN A 161 -9.33 -24.70 -24.31
C ASN A 161 -8.81 -24.57 -22.87
N VAL A 162 -9.67 -24.75 -21.86
CA VAL A 162 -9.33 -24.51 -20.45
C VAL A 162 -8.29 -25.51 -19.93
N LEU A 163 -8.38 -26.76 -20.39
CA LEU A 163 -7.48 -27.83 -19.95
C LEU A 163 -6.10 -27.74 -20.62
N ASP A 164 -6.04 -27.31 -21.88
CA ASP A 164 -4.79 -27.27 -22.65
C ASP A 164 -4.07 -25.91 -22.62
N LYS A 165 -4.77 -24.82 -22.26
CA LYS A 165 -4.26 -23.44 -22.33
C LYS A 165 -4.45 -22.64 -21.04
N SER A 166 -4.54 -23.31 -19.87
CA SER A 166 -4.69 -22.64 -18.58
C SER A 166 -3.70 -21.49 -18.31
N PRO A 167 -2.42 -21.55 -18.71
CA PRO A 167 -1.50 -20.42 -18.54
C PRO A 167 -1.85 -19.20 -19.42
N HIS A 168 -2.37 -19.43 -20.63
CA HIS A 168 -2.81 -18.35 -21.53
C HIS A 168 -4.07 -17.66 -21.03
N ILE A 169 -4.98 -18.40 -20.38
CA ILE A 169 -6.20 -17.83 -19.79
C ILE A 169 -5.84 -16.89 -18.64
N LEU A 170 -4.95 -17.34 -17.73
CA LEU A 170 -4.47 -16.49 -16.64
C LEU A 170 -3.85 -15.22 -17.19
N TRP A 171 -3.01 -15.35 -18.23
CA TRP A 171 -2.38 -14.21 -18.86
C TRP A 171 -3.46 -13.24 -19.40
N GLU A 172 -4.35 -13.67 -20.28
CA GLU A 172 -5.35 -12.79 -20.89
C GLU A 172 -6.23 -12.06 -19.87
N VAL A 173 -6.61 -12.74 -18.78
CA VAL A 173 -7.39 -12.15 -17.68
C VAL A 173 -6.60 -11.02 -16.99
N VAL A 174 -5.35 -11.30 -16.61
CA VAL A 174 -4.50 -10.34 -15.90
C VAL A 174 -4.13 -9.16 -16.81
N TYR A 175 -3.87 -9.42 -18.09
CA TYR A 175 -3.61 -8.42 -19.12
C TYR A 175 -4.74 -7.38 -19.17
N ARG A 176 -5.97 -7.84 -19.42
CA ARG A 176 -7.13 -6.97 -19.61
C ARG A 176 -7.46 -6.20 -18.35
N TRP A 177 -7.32 -6.82 -17.19
CA TRP A 177 -7.50 -6.17 -15.91
C TRP A 177 -6.47 -5.05 -15.68
N ALA A 178 -5.17 -5.35 -15.87
CA ALA A 178 -4.08 -4.39 -15.68
C ALA A 178 -4.20 -3.22 -16.66
N LEU A 179 -4.53 -3.49 -17.92
CA LEU A 179 -4.74 -2.47 -18.93
C LEU A 179 -5.93 -1.56 -18.59
N GLN A 180 -7.03 -2.12 -18.09
CA GLN A 180 -8.15 -1.30 -17.65
C GLN A 180 -7.74 -0.36 -16.52
N LEU A 181 -7.02 -0.89 -15.52
CA LEU A 181 -6.59 -0.10 -14.37
C LEU A 181 -5.74 1.10 -14.79
N VAL A 182 -4.74 0.89 -15.65
CA VAL A 182 -3.86 1.98 -16.10
C VAL A 182 -4.58 2.99 -17.00
N LYS A 183 -5.57 2.56 -17.81
CA LYS A 183 -6.32 3.47 -18.69
C LYS A 183 -7.41 4.28 -17.96
N HIS A 184 -7.81 3.87 -16.75
CA HIS A 184 -8.89 4.52 -15.98
C HIS A 184 -8.41 5.07 -14.63
N SER A 185 -7.10 5.10 -14.40
CA SER A 185 -6.44 5.76 -13.26
C SER A 185 -6.22 7.25 -13.49
#